data_AF-A0A498IJN4-F1
#
_entry.id   AF-A0A498IJN4-F1
#
_cell.length_a   1.000
_cell.length_b   1.000
_cell.length_c   1.000
_cell.angle_alpha   90.00
_cell.angle_beta   90.00
_cell.angle_gamma   90.00
#
_symmetry.space_group_name_H-M   'P 1'
#
loop_
_entity.id
_entity.type
_entity.pdbx_description
1 polymer ?
#
loop_
_entity_poly.entity_id
_entity_poly.type
_entity_poly.pdbx_seq_one_letter_code
_entity_poly.pdbx_strand_id
1 'polypeptide(L)'
;MTHIALEGGCFVLSANQFCQRKDYPPSSRICTEEEPAPDSVVCAGGSVIISPSGTILAGPNYDGEALISADLARAKFDFDVVGHYSRPEVLSLIVRDHPATPVTFTSASAKTDREVSHKS
;
A
#
# COMPACT_ATOMS: atom_id res chain seq x y z
N MET A 1 8.79 1.34 -7.90
CA MET A 1 8.82 2.19 -6.69
C MET A 1 9.51 3.54 -6.91
N THR A 2 10.60 3.62 -7.68
CA THR A 2 11.29 4.90 -7.97
C THR A 2 10.39 5.98 -8.59
N HIS A 3 9.51 5.61 -9.52
CA HIS A 3 8.56 6.55 -10.12
C HIS A 3 7.69 7.25 -9.07
N ILE A 4 7.11 6.46 -8.14
CA ILE A 4 6.25 6.99 -7.06
C ILE A 4 7.04 7.93 -6.14
N ALA A 5 8.30 7.60 -5.84
CA ALA A 5 9.13 8.44 -4.99
C ALA A 5 9.41 9.81 -5.62
N LEU A 6 9.71 9.83 -6.92
CA LEU A 6 9.95 11.07 -7.68
C LEU A 6 8.68 11.89 -7.88
N GLU A 7 7.58 11.25 -8.28
CA GLU A 7 6.30 11.90 -8.53
C GLU A 7 5.68 12.45 -7.24
N GLY A 8 5.64 11.63 -6.18
CA GLY A 8 5.05 12.01 -4.90
C GLY A 8 5.97 12.85 -4.00
N GLY A 9 7.25 13.00 -4.35
CA GLY A 9 8.23 13.71 -3.53
C GLY A 9 8.36 13.12 -2.12
N CYS A 10 8.15 11.82 -1.97
CA CYS A 10 8.03 11.15 -0.68
C CYS A 10 8.99 9.97 -0.53
N PHE A 11 9.28 9.61 0.72
CA PHE A 11 10.00 8.38 1.00
C PHE A 11 9.10 7.18 0.71
N VAL A 12 9.61 6.25 -0.09
CA VAL A 12 8.88 5.04 -0.45
C VAL A 12 9.49 3.85 0.25
N LEU A 13 8.67 3.18 1.05
CA LEU A 13 9.02 1.96 1.76
C LEU A 13 8.24 0.80 1.16
N SER A 14 8.95 -0.22 0.69
CA SER A 14 8.35 -1.47 0.23
C SER A 14 8.87 -2.61 1.11
N ALA A 15 7.94 -3.39 1.65
CA ALA A 15 8.22 -4.57 2.43
C ALA A 15 7.62 -5.79 1.73
N ASN A 16 8.47 -6.73 1.33
CA ASN A 16 8.07 -8.02 0.77
C ASN A 16 8.73 -9.16 1.55
N GLN A 17 7.98 -10.23 1.75
CA GLN A 17 8.42 -11.40 2.50
C GLN A 17 9.41 -12.24 1.68
N PHE A 18 10.38 -12.85 2.37
CA PHE A 18 11.16 -13.96 1.82
C PHE A 18 10.53 -15.25 2.32
N CYS A 19 10.14 -16.15 1.40
CA CYS A 19 9.50 -17.42 1.76
C CYS A 19 10.06 -18.56 0.93
N GLN A 20 10.26 -19.69 1.58
CA GLN A 20 10.63 -20.97 1.00
C GLN A 20 9.42 -21.93 1.03
N ARG A 21 9.50 -23.02 0.26
CA ARG A 21 8.42 -24.00 0.17
C ARG A 21 8.04 -24.58 1.55
N LYS A 22 9.01 -24.76 2.43
CA LYS A 22 8.82 -25.28 3.80
C LYS A 22 7.99 -24.37 4.73
N ASP A 23 7.87 -23.08 4.40
CA ASP A 23 7.11 -22.11 5.22
C ASP A 23 5.60 -22.22 4.99
N TYR A 24 5.19 -22.93 3.94
CA TYR A 24 3.80 -23.19 3.61
C TYR A 24 3.35 -24.57 4.12
N PRO A 25 2.06 -24.73 4.47
CA PRO A 25 1.54 -26.04 4.83
C PRO A 25 1.81 -27.07 3.71
N PRO A 26 2.01 -28.35 4.06
CA PRO A 26 2.09 -29.42 3.07
C PRO A 26 0.80 -29.42 2.25
N SER A 27 0.90 -29.56 0.93
CA SER A 27 -0.20 -29.19 0.03
C SER A 27 -1.50 -29.93 0.35
N SER A 28 -2.59 -29.16 0.42
CA SER A 28 -3.93 -29.70 0.26
C SER A 28 -4.41 -29.40 -1.17
N ARG A 29 -4.19 -30.40 -2.04
CA ARG A 29 -5.06 -30.72 -3.19
C ARG A 29 -5.03 -29.81 -4.44
N ILE A 30 -4.02 -28.96 -4.67
CA ILE A 30 -3.91 -28.17 -5.94
C ILE A 30 -2.48 -28.16 -6.53
N CYS A 31 -1.72 -29.25 -6.40
CA CYS A 31 -0.45 -29.39 -7.11
C CYS A 31 -0.45 -30.71 -7.89
N THR A 32 -0.60 -30.63 -9.20
CA THR A 32 -0.58 -31.76 -10.13
C THR A 32 0.83 -32.05 -10.67
N GLU A 33 1.84 -31.34 -10.18
CA GLU A 33 3.25 -31.52 -10.56
C GLU A 33 4.12 -31.59 -9.30
N GLU A 34 5.30 -32.22 -9.44
CA GLU A 34 6.24 -32.52 -8.37
C GLU A 34 6.43 -31.34 -7.41
N GLU A 35 6.21 -31.62 -6.13
CA GLU A 35 6.40 -30.65 -5.05
C GLU A 35 7.85 -30.11 -5.11
N PRO A 36 8.06 -28.79 -5.25
CA PRO A 36 9.39 -28.22 -5.27
C PRO A 36 10.11 -28.53 -3.95
N ALA A 37 11.44 -28.59 -4.00
CA ALA A 37 12.25 -28.91 -2.82
C ALA A 37 11.91 -27.94 -1.65
N PRO A 38 11.95 -28.40 -0.38
CA PRO A 38 11.57 -27.59 0.78
C PRO A 38 12.28 -26.23 0.88
N ASP A 39 13.53 -26.15 0.45
CA ASP A 39 14.34 -24.92 0.46
C ASP A 39 14.17 -24.06 -0.81
N SER A 40 13.32 -24.47 -1.74
CA SER A 40 13.02 -23.69 -2.94
C SER A 40 12.39 -22.36 -2.55
N VAL A 41 12.97 -21.27 -3.01
CA VAL A 41 12.45 -19.91 -2.82
C VAL A 41 11.14 -19.78 -3.61
N VAL A 42 10.05 -19.47 -2.90
CA VAL A 42 8.72 -19.21 -3.46
C VAL A 42 8.53 -17.70 -3.63
N CYS A 43 9.04 -16.91 -2.70
CA CYS A 43 9.07 -15.45 -2.78
C CYS A 43 10.46 -14.97 -2.35
N ALA A 44 11.16 -14.26 -3.24
CA ALA A 44 12.53 -13.81 -2.99
C ALA A 44 12.62 -12.49 -2.19
N GLY A 45 11.50 -11.94 -1.71
CA GLY A 45 11.50 -10.64 -1.05
C GLY A 45 11.67 -9.48 -2.03
N GLY A 46 12.67 -8.63 -1.80
CA GLY A 46 12.88 -7.39 -2.57
C GLY A 46 12.49 -6.11 -1.82
N SER A 47 12.42 -6.16 -0.49
CA SER A 47 12.16 -4.98 0.34
C SER A 47 13.19 -3.87 0.05
N VAL A 48 12.73 -2.63 -0.06
CA VAL A 48 13.54 -1.48 -0.47
C VAL A 48 13.05 -0.18 0.17
N ILE A 49 13.97 0.73 0.48
CA ILE A 49 13.71 2.10 0.95
C ILE A 49 14.26 3.06 -0.11
N ILE A 50 13.43 3.98 -0.59
CA ILE A 50 13.79 4.95 -1.63
C ILE A 50 13.51 6.37 -1.14
N SER A 51 14.46 7.28 -1.35
CA SER A 51 14.30 8.70 -1.06
C SER A 51 13.38 9.41 -2.06
N PRO A 52 12.84 10.59 -1.71
CA PRO A 52 12.12 11.47 -2.63
C PRO A 52 12.86 11.82 -3.93
N SER A 53 14.20 11.80 -3.92
CA SER A 53 15.02 12.02 -5.11
C SER A 53 15.16 10.78 -6.01
N GLY A 54 14.49 9.68 -5.66
CA GLY A 54 14.61 8.39 -6.34
C GLY A 54 15.86 7.59 -5.96
N THR A 55 16.65 8.04 -4.98
CA THR A 55 17.85 7.35 -4.52
C THR A 55 17.47 6.17 -3.62
N ILE A 56 17.99 4.98 -3.91
CA ILE A 56 17.78 3.82 -3.04
C ILE A 56 18.66 3.99 -1.79
N LEU A 57 18.02 4.02 -0.63
CA LEU A 57 18.69 4.17 0.67
C LEU A 57 19.05 2.83 1.31
N ALA A 58 18.22 1.80 1.08
CA ALA A 58 18.46 0.44 1.53
C ALA A 58 17.73 -0.58 0.63
N GLY A 59 18.31 -1.76 0.42
CA GLY A 59 17.79 -2.78 -0.48
C GLY A 59 18.09 -2.50 -1.97
N PRO A 60 17.38 -3.13 -2.92
CA PRO A 60 16.41 -4.21 -2.70
C PRO A 60 17.09 -5.48 -2.18
N ASN A 61 16.57 -6.06 -1.10
CA ASN A 61 17.14 -7.29 -0.53
C ASN A 61 16.48 -8.53 -1.13
N TYR A 62 17.26 -9.33 -1.85
CA TYR A 62 16.84 -10.64 -2.38
C TYR A 62 17.54 -11.83 -1.72
N ASP A 63 18.47 -11.55 -0.79
CA ASP A 63 19.36 -12.54 -0.18
C ASP A 63 18.80 -13.06 1.15
N GLY A 64 17.53 -13.44 1.16
CA GLY A 64 16.88 -13.99 2.35
C GLY A 64 16.25 -12.96 3.28
N GLU A 65 15.97 -13.39 4.51
CA GLU A 65 15.38 -12.54 5.54
C GLU A 65 16.41 -11.54 6.08
N ALA A 66 16.04 -10.25 6.15
CA ALA A 66 16.91 -9.23 6.71
C ALA A 66 16.12 -8.06 7.30
N LEU A 67 16.76 -7.35 8.23
CA LEU A 67 16.36 -6.01 8.65
C LEU A 67 17.09 -4.98 7.79
N ILE A 68 16.33 -4.16 7.04
CA ILE A 68 16.86 -3.01 6.31
C ILE A 68 16.43 -1.72 7.00
N SER A 69 17.35 -0.77 7.12
CA SER A 69 17.13 0.51 7.80
C SER A 69 17.87 1.64 7.08
N ALA A 70 17.35 2.86 7.18
CA ALA A 70 17.95 4.06 6.63
C ALA A 70 17.51 5.31 7.41
N ASP A 71 18.39 6.30 7.51
CA ASP A 71 18.07 7.61 8.08
C ASP A 71 17.31 8.48 7.08
N LEU A 72 16.27 9.16 7.56
CA LEU A 72 15.41 10.00 6.72
C LEU A 72 15.82 11.47 6.87
N ALA A 73 16.48 12.02 5.84
CA ALA A 73 16.77 13.44 5.75
C ALA A 73 15.55 14.25 5.26
N ARG A 74 15.58 15.57 5.43
CA ARG A 74 14.49 16.44 4.96
C ARG A 74 14.48 16.49 3.42
N ALA A 75 13.32 16.23 2.83
CA ALA A 75 13.11 16.33 1.38
C ALA A 75 12.97 17.79 0.95
N LYS A 76 13.56 18.17 -0.19
CA LYS A 76 13.20 19.40 -0.90
C LYS A 76 12.05 19.10 -1.84
N PHE A 77 11.01 19.94 -1.79
CA PHE A 77 9.80 19.77 -2.57
C PHE A 77 9.90 20.63 -3.83
N ASP A 78 10.59 20.11 -4.84
CA ASP A 78 10.80 20.83 -6.11
C ASP A 78 9.64 20.58 -7.10
N PHE A 79 8.86 19.51 -6.92
CA PHE A 79 7.76 19.10 -7.79
C PHE A 79 6.44 19.01 -7.03
N ASP A 80 5.40 19.69 -7.53
CA ASP A 80 4.10 19.86 -6.88
C ASP A 80 2.95 19.41 -7.80
N VAL A 81 2.61 18.12 -7.71
CA VAL A 81 1.63 17.43 -8.59
C VAL A 81 0.22 17.97 -8.46
N VAL A 82 -0.21 18.31 -7.23
CA VAL A 82 -1.60 18.75 -6.96
C VAL A 82 -1.75 20.27 -6.93
N GLY A 83 -0.66 21.03 -6.90
CA GLY A 83 -0.68 22.49 -7.01
C GLY A 83 -0.36 22.96 -8.43
N HIS A 84 0.79 23.61 -8.61
CA HIS A 84 1.07 24.42 -9.80
C HIS A 84 1.16 23.62 -11.11
N TYR A 85 1.43 22.31 -11.03
CA TYR A 85 1.50 21.43 -12.20
C TYR A 85 0.17 20.70 -12.50
N SER A 86 -0.87 20.85 -11.67
CA SER A 86 -2.09 20.05 -11.75
C SER A 86 -3.05 20.41 -12.90
N ARG A 87 -2.95 21.63 -13.47
CA ARG A 87 -3.82 22.14 -14.55
C ARG A 87 -5.32 21.84 -14.33
N PRO A 88 -5.92 22.35 -13.24
CA PRO A 88 -7.29 21.98 -12.83
C PRO A 88 -8.38 22.38 -13.84
N GLU A 89 -8.06 23.29 -14.78
CA GLU A 89 -8.95 23.68 -15.87
C GLU A 89 -9.02 22.64 -17.00
N VAL A 90 -8.07 21.69 -17.07
CA VAL A 90 -8.04 20.61 -18.06
C VAL A 90 -8.56 19.30 -17.46
N LEU A 91 -8.07 18.95 -16.26
CA LEU A 91 -8.41 17.70 -15.60
C LEU A 91 -8.76 17.95 -14.14
N SER A 92 -9.89 17.39 -13.72
CA SER A 92 -10.31 17.40 -12.31
C SER A 92 -10.74 15.98 -11.90
N LEU A 93 -10.35 15.58 -10.69
CA LEU A 93 -10.73 14.29 -10.09
C LEU A 93 -11.68 14.54 -8.92
N ILE A 94 -12.89 13.96 -9.00
CA ILE A 94 -13.86 13.97 -7.90
C ILE A 94 -13.95 12.56 -7.32
N VAL A 95 -13.66 12.44 -6.02
CA VAL A 95 -13.72 11.16 -5.29
C VAL A 95 -15.06 11.05 -4.57
N ARG A 96 -15.77 9.93 -4.78
CA ARG A 96 -16.93 9.56 -3.94
C ARG A 96 -16.43 8.72 -2.78
N ASP A 97 -16.38 9.30 -1.59
CA ASP A 97 -15.79 8.70 -0.37
C ASP A 97 -16.82 8.03 0.55
N HIS A 98 -18.07 7.90 0.10
CA HIS A 98 -19.14 7.30 0.88
C HIS A 98 -19.13 5.76 0.74
N PRO A 99 -19.37 5.01 1.84
CA PRO A 99 -19.49 3.56 1.78
C PRO A 99 -20.59 3.12 0.81
N ALA A 100 -20.28 2.19 -0.08
CA ALA A 100 -21.26 1.51 -0.91
C ALA A 100 -21.65 0.19 -0.23
N THR A 101 -22.90 0.08 0.23
CA THR A 101 -23.41 -1.15 0.84
C THR A 101 -23.94 -2.08 -0.25
N PRO A 102 -23.45 -3.33 -0.38
CA PRO A 102 -23.96 -4.28 -1.38
C PRO A 102 -25.41 -4.71 -1.10
N VAL A 103 -25.82 -4.70 0.17
CA VAL A 103 -27.17 -5.05 0.63
C VAL A 103 -27.60 -4.09 1.72
N THR A 104 -28.82 -3.58 1.62
CA THR A 104 -29.47 -2.77 2.65
C THR A 104 -30.76 -3.46 3.08
N PHE A 105 -30.84 -3.87 4.34
CA PHE A 105 -32.02 -4.54 4.89
C PHE A 105 -33.03 -3.52 5.41
N THR A 106 -34.29 -3.66 5.03
CA THR A 106 -35.37 -2.71 5.36
C THR A 106 -36.35 -3.29 6.39
N SER A 107 -35.87 -3.97 7.43
CA SER A 107 -36.75 -4.45 8.50
C SER A 107 -37.13 -3.31 9.46
N ALA A 108 -38.30 -2.72 9.21
CA ALA A 108 -39.18 -1.88 10.04
C ALA A 108 -38.59 -0.74 10.92
N SER A 109 -39.08 0.48 10.64
CA SER A 109 -38.83 1.77 11.29
C SER A 109 -38.86 1.75 12.83
N ALA A 110 -37.73 2.08 13.46
CA ALA A 110 -37.73 2.62 14.81
C ALA A 110 -38.10 4.11 14.72
N LYS A 111 -39.21 4.49 15.38
CA LYS A 111 -39.66 5.88 15.51
C LYS A 111 -38.49 6.78 15.92
N THR A 112 -38.22 7.79 15.10
CA THR A 112 -37.36 8.91 15.48
C THR A 112 -38.14 9.79 16.46
N ASP A 113 -37.85 9.67 17.75
CA ASP A 113 -38.22 10.72 18.69
C ASP A 113 -37.35 11.94 18.38
N ARG A 114 -38.03 13.00 17.96
CA ARG A 114 -37.51 14.36 17.87
C ARG A 114 -37.48 14.99 19.27
N GLU A 115 -36.65 16.03 19.39
CA GLU A 115 -36.35 16.89 20.56
C GLU A 115 -35.15 16.42 21.38
N VAL A 116 -34.15 17.25 21.72
CA VAL A 116 -34.20 18.59 22.34
C VAL A 116 -32.93 19.37 21.93
N SER A 117 -33.02 20.50 21.22
CA SER A 117 -32.86 21.89 21.72
C SER A 117 -31.71 22.15 22.71
N HIS A 118 -30.67 22.89 22.29
CA HIS A 118 -30.15 24.05 23.03
C HIS A 118 -29.24 24.86 22.08
N LYS A 119 -29.69 26.00 21.53
CA LYS A 119 -29.82 27.36 22.08
C LYS A 119 -28.49 28.12 22.18
N SER A 120 -28.51 29.24 21.43
CA SER A 120 -27.80 30.51 21.59
C SER A 120 -26.31 30.58 21.23
#